data_AF-A0A0D2PT07-F1
#
_entry.id   AF-A0A0D2PT07-F1
#
_cell.length_a   1.000
_cell.length_b   1.000
_cell.length_c   1.000
_cell.angle_alpha   90.00
_cell.angle_beta   90.00
_cell.angle_gamma   90.00
#
_symmetry.space_group_name_H-M   'P 1'
#
loop_
_entity.id
_entity.type
_entity.pdbx_description
1 polymer ?
#
loop_
_entity_poly.entity_id
_entity_poly.type
_entity_poly.pdbx_seq_one_letter_code
_entity_poly.pdbx_strand_id
1 'polypeptide(L)'
;MGVSLEGQKVIMVPYMEAHVPKYHLWMQDPALLQATGSEPLSLQQEYDMQLSWNQDPLKKTFIILDKEMVGEKFVHVNPHVEAMVGDVNIYMNDLDDPQLAEVEIMIAEPKSRGKGLGKESVLMMMAYAVQNFRIHVFRAKIGASNGSSLRLQGDFL
;
A
#
# COMPACT_ATOMS: atom_id res chain seq x y z
N MET A 1 4.47 -16.99 2.64
CA MET A 1 3.08 -16.51 2.50
C MET A 1 2.83 -15.50 3.60
N GLY A 2 2.56 -14.24 3.25
CA GLY A 2 2.19 -13.23 4.23
C GLY A 2 0.77 -13.45 4.76
N VAL A 3 0.53 -13.11 6.01
CA VAL A 3 -0.79 -13.14 6.63
C VAL A 3 -1.51 -11.82 6.28
N SER A 4 -2.80 -11.86 5.93
CA SER A 4 -3.58 -10.64 5.75
C SER A 4 -3.85 -9.96 7.10
N LEU A 5 -3.92 -8.64 7.10
CA LEU A 5 -4.20 -7.85 8.29
C LEU A 5 -5.60 -7.24 8.18
N GLU A 6 -6.42 -7.43 9.20
CA GLU A 6 -7.80 -6.92 9.21
C GLU A 6 -7.94 -5.73 10.16
N GLY A 7 -8.46 -4.64 9.64
CA GLY A 7 -8.89 -3.46 10.38
C GLY A 7 -10.41 -3.36 10.47
N GLN A 8 -10.86 -2.19 10.90
CA GLN A 8 -12.26 -1.81 10.97
C GLN A 8 -12.85 -1.56 9.58
N LYS A 9 -12.18 -0.76 8.73
CA LYS A 9 -12.65 -0.42 7.37
C LYS A 9 -11.79 -1.02 6.26
N VAL A 10 -10.56 -1.43 6.59
CA VAL A 10 -9.58 -1.92 5.63
C VAL A 10 -9.27 -3.40 5.90
N ILE A 11 -9.04 -4.16 4.84
CA ILE A 11 -8.28 -5.41 4.91
C ILE A 11 -7.04 -5.25 4.05
N MET A 12 -5.86 -5.56 4.59
CA MET A 12 -4.60 -5.53 3.86
C MET A 12 -4.17 -6.96 3.52
N VAL A 13 -4.09 -7.28 2.22
CA VAL A 13 -3.64 -8.60 1.73
C VAL A 13 -2.27 -8.50 1.09
N PRO A 14 -1.43 -9.55 1.11
CA PRO A 14 -0.16 -9.53 0.40
C PRO A 14 -0.34 -9.16 -1.08
N TYR A 15 0.64 -8.47 -1.67
CA TYR A 15 0.60 -8.21 -3.11
C TYR A 15 0.84 -9.51 -3.89
N MET A 16 -0.09 -9.89 -4.77
CA MET A 16 -0.16 -11.18 -5.46
C MET A 16 -0.19 -10.92 -6.96
N GLU A 17 0.23 -11.90 -7.74
CA GLU A 17 0.22 -11.84 -9.21
C GLU A 17 -1.16 -11.45 -9.77
N ALA A 18 -2.24 -11.97 -9.18
CA ALA A 18 -3.62 -11.66 -9.58
C ALA A 18 -4.02 -10.18 -9.44
N HIS A 19 -3.29 -9.39 -8.64
CA HIS A 19 -3.53 -7.95 -8.48
C HIS A 19 -2.90 -7.12 -9.62
N VAL A 20 -1.88 -7.65 -10.29
CA VAL A 20 -1.05 -6.93 -11.27
C VAL A 20 -1.89 -6.32 -12.41
N PRO A 21 -2.86 -7.03 -13.03
CA PRO A 21 -3.66 -6.43 -14.10
C PRO A 21 -4.44 -5.18 -13.67
N LYS A 22 -5.03 -5.18 -12.47
CA LYS A 22 -5.77 -4.02 -11.95
C LYS A 22 -4.83 -2.89 -11.56
N TYR A 23 -3.71 -3.22 -10.92
CA TYR A 23 -2.67 -2.25 -10.56
C TYR A 23 -2.12 -1.54 -11.80
N HIS A 24 -1.83 -2.30 -12.86
CA HIS A 24 -1.37 -1.77 -14.14
C HIS A 24 -2.38 -0.77 -14.74
N LEU A 25 -3.69 -1.06 -14.66
CA LEU A 25 -4.73 -0.11 -15.11
C LEU A 25 -4.70 1.21 -14.32
N TRP A 26 -4.44 1.17 -13.01
CA TRP A 26 -4.25 2.40 -12.23
C TRP A 26 -3.00 3.16 -12.65
N MET A 27 -1.90 2.46 -12.94
CA MET A 27 -0.63 3.08 -13.38
C MET A 27 -0.68 3.57 -14.84
N GLN A 28 -1.83 3.49 -15.51
CA GLN A 28 -2.06 4.22 -16.77
C GLN A 28 -2.63 5.63 -16.55
N ASP A 29 -3.05 5.99 -15.33
CA ASP A 29 -3.54 7.34 -15.00
C ASP A 29 -2.37 8.30 -14.74
N PRO A 30 -2.18 9.35 -15.57
CA PRO A 30 -1.10 10.33 -15.38
C PRO A 30 -1.16 11.04 -14.03
N ALA A 31 -2.36 11.26 -13.47
CA ALA A 31 -2.49 11.91 -12.17
C ALA A 31 -2.00 11.01 -11.03
N LEU A 32 -2.21 9.70 -11.14
CA LEU A 32 -1.67 8.73 -10.18
C LEU A 32 -0.15 8.63 -10.31
N LEU A 33 0.38 8.45 -11.53
CA LEU A 33 1.81 8.41 -11.80
C LEU A 33 2.53 9.64 -11.23
N GLN A 34 1.98 10.85 -11.47
CA GLN A 34 2.53 12.09 -10.92
C GLN A 34 2.47 12.11 -9.38
N ALA A 35 1.36 11.67 -8.78
CA ALA A 35 1.18 11.71 -7.34
C ALA A 35 2.07 10.70 -6.57
N THR A 36 2.41 9.59 -7.21
CA THR A 36 3.32 8.55 -6.67
C THR A 36 4.77 8.75 -7.10
N GLY A 37 5.04 9.63 -8.07
CA GLY A 37 6.38 9.78 -8.65
C GLY A 37 6.82 8.57 -9.49
N SER A 38 5.85 7.81 -10.01
CA SER A 38 6.09 6.60 -10.81
C SER A 38 6.19 6.92 -12.30
N GLU A 39 6.95 6.10 -13.02
CA GLU A 39 6.96 6.07 -14.47
C GLU A 39 6.03 4.95 -15.00
N PRO A 40 5.40 5.12 -16.16
CA PRO A 40 4.55 4.08 -16.73
C PRO A 40 5.38 2.85 -17.12
N LEU A 41 4.87 1.68 -16.77
CA LEU A 41 5.48 0.38 -17.09
C LEU A 41 4.58 -0.41 -18.05
N SER A 42 5.19 -1.30 -18.84
CA SER A 42 4.42 -2.34 -19.54
C SER A 42 3.87 -3.36 -18.54
N LEU A 43 2.80 -4.07 -18.90
CA LEU A 43 2.22 -5.10 -18.03
C LEU A 43 3.24 -6.16 -17.61
N GLN A 44 4.17 -6.55 -18.49
CA GLN A 44 5.22 -7.51 -18.14
C GLN A 44 6.18 -6.94 -17.09
N GLN A 45 6.57 -5.66 -17.23
CA GLN A 45 7.41 -5.00 -16.22
C GLN A 45 6.70 -4.89 -14.86
N GLU A 46 5.37 -4.73 -14.83
CA GLU A 46 4.61 -4.75 -13.57
C GLU A 46 4.66 -6.12 -12.88
N TYR A 47 4.59 -7.22 -13.65
CA TYR A 47 4.81 -8.57 -13.10
C TYR A 47 6.23 -8.73 -12.56
N ASP A 48 7.24 -8.27 -13.30
CA ASP A 48 8.64 -8.35 -12.87
C ASP A 48 8.87 -7.54 -11.59
N MET A 49 8.28 -6.34 -11.50
CA MET A 49 8.32 -5.48 -10.30
C MET A 49 7.62 -6.16 -9.12
N GLN A 50 6.41 -6.68 -9.32
CA GLN A 50 5.66 -7.39 -8.28
C GLN A 50 6.44 -8.56 -7.70
N LEU A 51 7.11 -9.35 -8.55
CA LEU A 51 7.96 -10.45 -8.12
C LEU A 51 9.16 -9.93 -7.31
N SER A 52 9.84 -8.90 -7.81
CA SER A 52 11.00 -8.31 -7.13
C SER A 52 10.66 -7.77 -5.74
N TRP A 53 9.53 -7.08 -5.59
CA TRP A 53 9.09 -6.51 -4.31
C TRP A 53 8.71 -7.59 -3.31
N ASN A 54 8.13 -8.70 -3.76
CA ASN A 54 7.80 -9.83 -2.90
C ASN A 54 9.03 -10.61 -2.42
N GLN A 55 10.12 -10.59 -3.19
CA GLN A 55 11.36 -11.27 -2.83
C GLN A 55 12.29 -10.41 -1.96
N ASP A 56 12.07 -9.09 -1.92
CA ASP A 56 12.85 -8.18 -1.11
C ASP A 56 12.53 -8.35 0.40
N PRO A 57 13.51 -8.75 1.24
CA PRO A 57 13.28 -8.90 2.67
C PRO A 57 13.03 -7.57 3.37
N LEU A 58 13.55 -6.46 2.84
CA LEU A 58 13.48 -5.11 3.41
C LEU A 58 12.28 -4.31 2.89
N LYS A 59 11.51 -4.85 1.94
CA LYS A 59 10.25 -4.28 1.48
C LYS A 59 9.08 -5.14 1.89
N LYS A 60 7.96 -4.52 2.27
CA LYS A 60 6.66 -5.21 2.36
C LYS A 60 5.61 -4.36 1.65
N THR A 61 4.85 -5.02 0.78
CA THR A 61 3.75 -4.39 0.03
C THR A 61 2.47 -5.15 0.33
N PHE A 62 1.44 -4.41 0.72
CA PHE A 62 0.09 -4.93 0.86
C PHE A 62 -0.85 -4.19 -0.07
N ILE A 63 -1.79 -4.93 -0.65
CA ILE A 63 -2.95 -4.38 -1.32
C ILE A 63 -4.02 -4.07 -0.28
N ILE A 64 -4.60 -2.89 -0.41
CA ILE A 64 -5.67 -2.38 0.44
C ILE A 64 -7.00 -2.78 -0.18
N LEU A 65 -7.83 -3.46 0.59
CA LEU A 65 -9.22 -3.75 0.26
C LEU A 65 -10.13 -2.80 1.03
N ASP A 66 -11.12 -2.22 0.34
CA ASP A 66 -12.24 -1.53 0.99
C ASP A 66 -13.21 -2.59 1.52
N LYS A 67 -13.32 -2.71 2.85
CA LYS A 67 -14.10 -3.79 3.49
C LYS A 67 -15.59 -3.73 3.13
N GLU A 68 -16.11 -2.56 2.75
CA GLU A 68 -17.49 -2.41 2.23
C GLU A 68 -17.69 -3.06 0.86
N MET A 69 -16.61 -3.31 0.12
CA MET A 69 -16.62 -3.91 -1.21
C MET A 69 -16.28 -5.41 -1.20
N VAL A 70 -15.85 -5.94 -0.06
CA VAL A 70 -15.62 -7.36 0.13
C VAL A 70 -16.99 -8.04 0.22
N GLY A 71 -17.21 -9.10 -0.56
CA GLY A 71 -18.45 -9.88 -0.54
C GLY A 71 -18.70 -10.59 0.80
N GLU A 72 -19.64 -11.54 0.81
CA GLU A 72 -20.19 -12.08 2.07
C GLU A 72 -19.16 -12.68 3.05
N LYS A 73 -18.03 -13.22 2.57
CA LYS A 73 -16.96 -13.73 3.44
C LYS A 73 -15.56 -13.44 2.91
N PHE A 74 -14.76 -12.79 3.74
CA PHE A 74 -13.33 -12.66 3.50
C PHE A 74 -12.62 -14.00 3.68
N VAL A 75 -11.71 -14.30 2.76
CA VAL A 75 -10.85 -15.50 2.77
C VAL A 75 -9.43 -15.05 2.54
N HIS A 76 -8.54 -15.24 3.52
CA HIS A 76 -7.16 -14.72 3.52
C HIS A 76 -6.32 -15.06 2.27
N VAL A 77 -6.57 -16.22 1.66
CA VAL A 77 -5.80 -16.71 0.51
C VAL A 77 -6.33 -16.22 -0.84
N ASN A 78 -7.52 -15.63 -0.87
CA ASN A 78 -8.10 -15.07 -2.10
C ASN A 78 -7.58 -13.63 -2.29
N PRO A 79 -7.22 -13.20 -3.51
CA PRO A 79 -6.83 -11.82 -3.78
C PRO A 79 -7.95 -10.78 -3.54
N HIS A 80 -9.23 -11.11 -3.77
CA HIS A 80 -10.35 -10.14 -3.70
C HIS A 80 -10.13 -8.89 -4.57
N VAL A 81 -9.72 -9.10 -5.83
CA VAL A 81 -9.40 -8.03 -6.80
C VAL A 81 -10.56 -7.04 -6.99
N GLU A 82 -11.80 -7.50 -6.82
CA GLU A 82 -13.01 -6.67 -6.87
C GLU A 82 -13.04 -5.61 -5.75
N ALA A 83 -12.47 -5.91 -4.60
CA ALA A 83 -12.43 -5.04 -3.42
C ALA A 83 -11.13 -4.22 -3.30
N MET A 84 -10.12 -4.49 -4.14
CA MET A 84 -8.83 -3.78 -4.17
C MET A 84 -9.01 -2.29 -4.51
N VAL A 85 -8.48 -1.40 -3.67
CA VAL A 85 -8.63 0.07 -3.80
C VAL A 85 -7.34 0.87 -3.77
N GLY A 86 -6.23 0.23 -3.39
CA GLY A 86 -4.91 0.86 -3.35
C GLY A 86 -3.87 -0.09 -2.77
N ASP A 87 -2.76 0.46 -2.32
CA ASP A 87 -1.66 -0.28 -1.73
C ASP A 87 -0.92 0.54 -0.67
N VAL A 88 -0.24 -0.15 0.23
CA VAL A 88 0.68 0.40 1.20
C VAL A 88 2.01 -0.32 1.12
N ASN A 89 3.09 0.43 1.04
CA ASN A 89 4.46 -0.08 1.01
C ASN A 89 5.20 0.38 2.26
N ILE A 90 6.09 -0.47 2.76
CA ILE A 90 7.09 -0.10 3.74
C ILE A 90 8.48 -0.56 3.28
N TYR A 91 9.47 0.31 3.45
CA TYR A 91 10.88 0.08 3.14
C TYR A 91 11.71 0.23 4.40
N MET A 92 12.50 -0.78 4.72
CA MET A 92 13.32 -0.91 5.93
C MET A 92 14.80 -1.03 5.54
N ASN A 93 15.25 -0.15 4.66
CA ASN A 93 16.55 -0.23 3.99
C ASN A 93 17.53 0.89 4.39
N ASP A 94 17.25 1.60 5.49
CA ASP A 94 18.20 2.57 6.04
C ASP A 94 19.33 1.82 6.76
N LEU A 95 20.54 1.96 6.23
CA LEU A 95 21.73 1.27 6.75
C LEU A 95 22.28 1.93 8.01
N ASP A 96 21.97 3.21 8.22
CA ASP A 96 22.45 3.99 9.37
C ASP A 96 21.47 3.89 10.54
N ASP A 97 20.17 3.75 10.26
CA ASP A 97 19.14 3.50 11.28
C ASP A 97 18.22 2.31 10.92
N PRO A 98 18.56 1.08 11.38
CA PRO A 98 17.75 -0.12 11.16
C PRO A 98 16.35 -0.06 11.79
N GLN A 99 16.05 0.93 12.65
CA GLN A 99 14.73 1.12 13.27
C GLN A 99 13.88 2.15 12.51
N LEU A 100 14.42 2.75 11.44
CA LEU A 100 13.72 3.66 10.55
C LEU A 100 13.10 2.90 9.37
N ALA A 101 11.84 3.21 9.08
CA ALA A 101 11.19 2.76 7.85
C ALA A 101 10.49 3.89 7.11
N GLU A 102 10.48 3.81 5.79
CA GLU A 102 9.69 4.67 4.93
C GLU A 102 8.36 4.00 4.60
N VAL A 103 7.24 4.70 4.77
CA VAL A 103 5.89 4.22 4.45
C VAL A 103 5.32 5.06 3.31
N GLU A 104 4.81 4.37 2.29
CA GLU A 104 4.14 4.97 1.14
C GLU A 104 2.74 4.38 1.01
N ILE A 105 1.78 5.20 0.57
CA ILE A 105 0.36 4.85 0.52
C ILE A 105 -0.28 5.44 -0.72
N MET A 106 -1.09 4.63 -1.41
CA MET A 106 -1.95 5.09 -2.49
C MET A 106 -3.37 4.55 -2.29
N ILE A 107 -4.38 5.41 -2.48
CA ILE A 107 -5.78 5.00 -2.66
C ILE A 107 -6.19 5.38 -4.09
N ALA A 108 -6.07 4.41 -4.99
CA ALA A 108 -6.27 4.59 -6.42
C ALA A 108 -7.76 4.78 -6.75
N GLU A 109 -8.66 4.00 -6.15
CA GLU A 109 -10.09 4.01 -6.47
C GLU A 109 -10.80 5.29 -5.97
N PRO A 110 -11.31 6.16 -6.86
CA PRO A 110 -11.91 7.44 -6.45
C PRO A 110 -13.09 7.30 -5.49
N LYS A 111 -13.92 6.27 -5.68
CA LYS A 111 -15.09 5.98 -4.82
C LYS A 111 -14.74 5.62 -3.38
N SER A 112 -13.48 5.28 -3.10
CA SER A 112 -13.00 4.88 -1.78
C SER A 112 -12.11 5.95 -1.13
N ARG A 113 -11.83 7.05 -1.83
CA ARG A 113 -11.12 8.22 -1.26
C ARG A 113 -12.01 8.96 -0.25
N GLY A 114 -11.40 9.61 0.73
CA GLY A 114 -12.13 10.38 1.76
C GLY A 114 -12.85 9.55 2.83
N LYS A 115 -12.84 8.22 2.75
CA LYS A 115 -13.46 7.32 3.75
C LYS A 115 -12.57 7.05 4.99
N GLY A 116 -11.34 7.55 4.99
CA GLY A 116 -10.33 7.30 6.03
C GLY A 116 -9.48 6.03 5.83
N LEU A 117 -9.63 5.32 4.70
CA LEU A 117 -8.91 4.07 4.44
C LEU A 117 -7.39 4.25 4.47
N GLY A 118 -6.87 5.30 3.83
CA GLY A 118 -5.42 5.56 3.80
C GLY A 118 -4.82 5.74 5.20
N LYS A 119 -5.52 6.42 6.11
CA LYS A 119 -5.09 6.61 7.50
C LYS A 119 -5.02 5.29 8.26
N GLU A 120 -6.07 4.49 8.14
CA GLU A 120 -6.14 3.18 8.77
C GLU A 120 -5.05 2.24 8.23
N SER A 121 -4.84 2.20 6.91
CA SER A 121 -3.78 1.38 6.29
C SER A 121 -2.38 1.76 6.79
N VAL A 122 -2.07 3.05 6.89
CA VAL A 122 -0.78 3.52 7.41
C VAL A 122 -0.59 3.09 8.87
N LEU A 123 -1.60 3.28 9.73
CA LEU A 123 -1.54 2.85 11.13
C LEU A 123 -1.37 1.33 11.27
N MET A 124 -2.11 0.57 10.47
CA MET A 124 -1.98 -0.89 10.44
C MET A 124 -0.59 -1.34 9.98
N MET A 125 -0.03 -0.69 8.95
CA MET A 125 1.32 -0.97 8.47
C MET A 125 2.39 -0.63 9.53
N MET A 126 2.26 0.51 10.21
CA MET A 126 3.16 0.90 11.30
C MET A 126 3.09 -0.10 12.46
N ALA A 127 1.89 -0.49 12.88
CA ALA A 127 1.70 -1.48 13.94
C ALA A 127 2.32 -2.85 13.56
N TYR A 128 2.11 -3.29 12.33
CA TYR A 128 2.74 -4.50 11.78
C TYR A 128 4.27 -4.40 11.82
N ALA A 129 4.84 -3.26 11.42
CA ALA A 129 6.28 -3.05 11.40
C ALA A 129 6.92 -3.01 12.80
N VAL A 130 6.27 -2.35 13.76
CA VAL A 130 6.71 -2.36 15.17
C VAL A 130 6.76 -3.79 15.70
N GLN A 131 5.69 -4.58 15.48
CA GLN A 131 5.55 -5.92 16.05
C GLN A 131 6.50 -6.94 15.42
N ASN A 132 6.73 -6.86 14.10
CA ASN A 132 7.43 -7.90 13.35
C ASN A 132 8.89 -7.54 13.05
N PHE A 133 9.23 -6.25 12.97
CA PHE A 133 10.54 -5.77 12.52
C PHE A 133 11.21 -4.80 13.51
N ARG A 134 10.57 -4.46 14.64
CA ARG A 134 11.10 -3.50 15.64
C ARG A 134 11.43 -2.13 15.05
N ILE A 135 10.63 -1.71 14.08
CA ILE A 135 10.67 -0.34 13.55
C ILE A 135 10.02 0.59 14.57
N HIS A 136 10.66 1.70 14.86
CA HIS A 136 10.20 2.69 15.84
C HIS A 136 10.16 4.11 15.29
N VAL A 137 10.83 4.36 14.15
CA VAL A 137 10.85 5.64 13.46
C VAL A 137 10.22 5.44 12.08
N PHE A 138 9.28 6.30 11.72
CA PHE A 138 8.58 6.23 10.45
C PHE A 138 8.73 7.54 9.69
N ARG A 139 8.98 7.42 8.39
CA ARG A 139 9.06 8.53 7.46
C ARG A 139 8.03 8.35 6.35
N ALA A 140 7.41 9.44 5.90
CA ALA A 140 6.66 9.48 4.67
C ALA A 140 7.25 10.57 3.77
N LYS A 141 7.52 10.25 2.50
CA LYS A 141 7.87 11.23 1.48
C LYS A 141 6.61 11.61 0.72
N ILE A 142 6.30 12.90 0.69
CA ILE A 142 5.10 13.41 0.04
C ILE A 142 5.50 14.56 -0.87
N GLY A 143 5.17 14.47 -2.16
CA GLY A 143 5.35 15.57 -3.09
C GLY A 143 4.52 16.78 -2.68
N ALA A 144 5.07 17.99 -2.79
CA ALA A 144 4.41 19.23 -2.34
C ALA A 144 3.06 19.51 -3.04
N SER A 145 2.84 18.95 -4.23
CA SER A 145 1.56 19.03 -4.96
C SER A 145 0.52 18.02 -4.50
N ASN A 146 0.88 17.01 -3.70
CA ASN A 146 -0.03 15.96 -3.25
C ASN A 146 -0.79 16.39 -1.97
N GLY A 147 -1.73 17.32 -2.16
CA GLY A 147 -2.52 17.90 -1.07
C GLY A 147 -3.30 16.87 -0.25
N SER A 148 -3.68 15.72 -0.84
CA SER A 148 -4.35 14.64 -0.12
C SER A 148 -3.44 13.95 0.88
N SER A 149 -2.22 13.58 0.45
CA SER A 149 -1.23 12.98 1.35
C SER A 149 -0.71 13.99 2.38
N LEU A 150 -0.57 15.26 2.02
CA LEU A 150 -0.18 16.31 2.98
C LEU A 150 -1.21 16.48 4.12
N ARG A 151 -2.51 16.48 3.79
CA ARG A 151 -3.56 16.48 4.83
C ARG A 151 -3.49 15.23 5.70
N LEU A 152 -3.28 14.07 5.09
CA LEU A 152 -3.12 12.82 5.81
C LEU A 152 -1.90 12.83 6.75
N GLN A 153 -0.79 13.44 6.35
CA GLN A 153 0.38 13.60 7.21
C GLN A 153 0.12 14.52 8.41
N GLY A 154 -0.60 15.64 8.20
CA GLY A 154 -0.97 16.55 9.29
C GLY A 154 -1.84 15.92 10.37
N ASP A 155 -2.58 14.86 10.03
CA ASP A 155 -3.39 14.06 10.97
C ASP A 155 -2.56 13.19 11.93
N PHE A 156 -1.25 13.02 11.68
CA PHE A 156 -0.30 12.24 12.48
C PHE A 156 0.68 13.08 13.30
N LEU A 157 0.67 14.41 13.12
CA LEU A 157 1.50 15.38 13.86
C LEU A 157 0.68 16.04 14.97
#